data_AF-A0A7S1FCK8-F1
#
_entry.id   AF-A0A7S1FCK8-F1
#
_cell.length_a   1.000
_cell.length_b   1.000
_cell.length_c   1.000
_cell.angle_alpha   90.00
_cell.angle_beta   90.00
_cell.angle_gamma   90.00
#
_symmetry.space_group_name_H-M   'P 1'
#
loop_
_entity.id
_entity.type
_entity.pdbx_description
1 polymer ?
#
loop_
_entity_poly.entity_id
_entity_poly.type
_entity_poly.pdbx_seq_one_letter_code
_entity_poly.pdbx_strand_id
1 'polypeptide(L)'
;MCTQPYTPPPPSSWRVLSEDGYGCGVSANCVTSPHYPGNYGFPGRCVLAVKENATVHVDHFDTDFLDMLTIGSVQLHGNVHVPDLLNISVFPSTSIAWTSNGPGQRKGWSMCTGPYTPPPPSDWMHLVIAVVVFVGTLVICLAILCGSLMCCQQGDENVGYVEMDAVS
;
A
#
# COMPACT_ATOMS: atom_id res chain seq x y z
N MET A 1 -33.91 18.75 32.73
CA MET A 1 -33.06 17.72 32.10
C MET A 1 -32.73 18.23 30.71
N CYS A 2 -31.46 18.53 30.42
CA CYS A 2 -31.08 19.05 29.10
C CYS A 2 -30.96 17.88 28.13
N THR A 3 -31.73 17.90 27.05
CA THR A 3 -31.62 16.95 25.94
C THR A 3 -30.37 17.30 25.14
N GLN A 4 -29.35 16.42 25.14
CA GLN A 4 -28.23 16.57 24.22
C GLN A 4 -28.71 16.45 22.77
N PRO A 5 -28.20 17.27 21.84
CA PRO A 5 -28.45 17.08 20.41
C PRO A 5 -27.93 15.70 19.97
N TYR A 6 -28.79 14.90 19.35
CA TYR A 6 -28.36 13.65 18.73
C TYR A 6 -27.65 13.96 17.40
N THR A 7 -26.35 13.76 17.36
CA THR A 7 -25.59 13.74 16.11
C THR A 7 -25.51 12.28 15.64
N PRO A 8 -25.92 11.96 14.40
CA PRO A 8 -25.74 10.62 13.85
C PRO A 8 -24.27 10.21 13.93
N PRO A 9 -23.96 8.95 14.32
CA PRO A 9 -22.60 8.44 14.26
C PRO A 9 -22.02 8.60 12.86
N PRO A 10 -20.73 8.93 12.71
CA PRO A 10 -20.07 8.94 11.40
C PRO A 10 -20.27 7.59 10.70
N PRO A 11 -20.48 7.58 9.37
CA PRO A 11 -20.58 6.34 8.63
C PRO A 11 -19.30 5.51 8.77
N SER A 12 -19.45 4.19 8.87
CA SER A 12 -18.29 3.30 9.02
C SER A 12 -17.42 3.24 7.76
N SER A 13 -16.10 3.12 7.91
CA SER A 13 -15.19 2.80 6.80
C SER A 13 -15.21 1.32 6.43
N TRP A 14 -15.85 0.51 7.27
CA TRP A 14 -15.85 -0.95 7.22
C TRP A 14 -17.19 -1.53 6.78
N ARG A 15 -17.12 -2.72 6.19
CA ARG A 15 -18.25 -3.60 5.89
C ARG A 15 -18.04 -4.94 6.58
N VAL A 16 -19.06 -5.41 7.26
CA VAL A 16 -19.13 -6.79 7.74
C VAL A 16 -19.64 -7.66 6.59
N LEU A 17 -18.85 -8.65 6.18
CA LEU A 17 -19.18 -9.58 5.11
C LEU A 17 -19.89 -10.82 5.63
N SER A 18 -19.42 -11.38 6.76
CA SER A 18 -20.08 -12.48 7.45
C SER A 18 -19.64 -12.58 8.91
N GLU A 19 -20.51 -13.12 9.75
CA GLU A 19 -20.24 -13.39 11.17
C GLU A 19 -20.86 -14.72 11.58
N ASP A 20 -20.20 -15.40 12.51
CA ASP A 20 -20.69 -16.61 13.18
C ASP A 20 -20.24 -16.58 14.65
N GLY A 21 -21.11 -16.96 15.58
CA GLY A 21 -20.87 -16.81 17.01
C GLY A 21 -20.67 -15.33 17.43
N TYR A 22 -19.61 -15.04 18.18
CA TYR A 22 -19.26 -13.66 18.54
C TYR A 22 -18.62 -12.91 17.36
N GLY A 23 -19.35 -11.91 16.87
CA GLY A 23 -18.93 -11.02 15.78
C GLY A 23 -17.93 -9.94 16.19
N CYS A 24 -17.55 -9.10 15.24
CA CYS A 24 -16.61 -8.01 15.46
C CYS A 24 -17.33 -6.69 15.77
N GLY A 25 -16.73 -5.90 16.65
CA GLY A 25 -17.18 -4.53 16.89
C GLY A 25 -16.83 -3.64 15.71
N VAL A 26 -17.76 -2.83 15.23
CA VAL A 26 -17.51 -1.82 14.19
C VAL A 26 -17.96 -0.46 14.69
N SER A 27 -17.06 0.52 14.67
CA SER A 27 -17.35 1.90 15.07
C SER A 27 -16.57 2.89 14.23
N ALA A 28 -17.27 3.64 13.37
CA ALA A 28 -16.67 4.59 12.43
C ALA A 28 -15.52 3.98 11.62
N ASN A 29 -14.30 4.48 11.79
CA ASN A 29 -13.11 4.00 11.10
C ASN A 29 -12.40 2.84 11.83
N CYS A 30 -12.93 2.37 12.96
CA CYS A 30 -12.29 1.34 13.78
C CYS A 30 -13.13 0.07 13.88
N VAL A 31 -12.43 -1.05 14.06
CA VAL A 31 -13.00 -2.37 14.29
C VAL A 31 -12.24 -3.08 15.39
N THR A 32 -12.94 -3.94 16.13
CA THR A 32 -12.38 -4.62 17.28
C THR A 32 -12.82 -6.08 17.33
N SER A 33 -12.07 -6.89 18.10
CA SER A 33 -12.59 -8.15 18.59
C SER A 33 -13.91 -7.94 19.35
N PRO A 34 -14.73 -8.99 19.48
CA PRO A 34 -15.92 -8.93 20.34
C PRO A 34 -15.56 -8.42 21.74
N HIS A 35 -16.47 -7.66 22.36
CA HIS A 35 -16.35 -7.16 23.74
C HIS A 35 -15.09 -6.33 24.10
N TYR A 36 -14.26 -5.94 23.14
CA TYR A 36 -13.11 -5.08 23.38
C TYR A 36 -13.54 -3.75 24.07
N PRO A 37 -12.81 -3.24 25.08
CA PRO A 37 -11.48 -3.65 25.56
C PRO A 37 -11.49 -4.73 26.66
N GLY A 38 -12.61 -5.42 26.86
CA GLY A 38 -12.69 -6.63 27.70
C GLY A 38 -12.25 -7.89 26.95
N ASN A 39 -12.38 -9.04 27.58
CA ASN A 39 -12.03 -10.32 26.96
C ASN A 39 -12.96 -10.65 25.79
N TYR A 40 -12.42 -11.12 24.67
CA TYR A 40 -13.25 -11.38 23.48
C TYR A 40 -14.22 -12.55 23.65
N GLY A 41 -13.97 -13.45 24.60
CA GLY A 41 -14.97 -14.40 25.07
C GLY A 41 -15.19 -15.59 24.13
N PHE A 42 -16.43 -16.06 24.03
CA PHE A 42 -16.78 -17.27 23.30
C PHE A 42 -16.27 -17.29 21.84
N PRO A 43 -16.05 -18.49 21.27
CA PRO A 43 -15.58 -18.63 19.90
C PRO A 43 -16.52 -17.94 18.91
N GLY A 44 -15.91 -17.48 17.83
CA GLY A 44 -16.61 -16.72 16.81
C GLY A 44 -15.71 -16.42 15.63
N ARG A 45 -16.34 -16.02 14.54
CA ARG A 45 -15.69 -15.62 13.30
C ARG A 45 -16.33 -14.33 12.82
N CYS A 46 -15.50 -13.43 12.33
CA CYS A 46 -15.98 -12.29 11.55
C CYS A 46 -15.11 -12.12 10.31
N VAL A 47 -15.74 -11.74 9.21
CA VAL A 47 -15.07 -11.36 7.97
C VAL A 47 -15.48 -9.94 7.62
N LEU A 48 -14.48 -9.10 7.42
CA LEU A 48 -14.59 -7.68 7.18
C LEU A 48 -13.95 -7.31 5.83
N ALA A 49 -14.38 -6.18 5.29
CA ALA A 49 -13.72 -5.49 4.19
C ALA A 49 -13.80 -3.98 4.41
N VAL A 50 -12.89 -3.24 3.80
CA VAL A 50 -12.96 -1.77 3.74
C VAL A 50 -13.89 -1.34 2.59
N LYS A 51 -14.54 -0.19 2.74
CA LYS A 51 -15.38 0.39 1.67
C LYS A 51 -14.54 1.01 0.54
N GLU A 52 -13.40 1.58 0.89
CA GLU A 52 -12.48 2.27 0.00
C GLU A 52 -11.04 1.88 0.33
N ASN A 53 -10.10 2.23 -0.54
CA ASN A 53 -8.67 2.01 -0.29
C ASN A 53 -8.26 2.74 0.99
N ALA A 54 -7.57 2.02 1.88
CA ALA A 54 -7.18 2.56 3.18
C ALA A 54 -5.88 1.94 3.66
N THR A 55 -5.28 2.56 4.67
CA THR A 55 -4.21 1.94 5.46
C THR A 55 -4.80 1.53 6.80
N VAL A 56 -4.69 0.25 7.14
CA VAL A 56 -5.10 -0.28 8.45
C VAL A 56 -3.93 -0.19 9.41
N HIS A 57 -4.19 0.37 10.57
CA HIS A 57 -3.28 0.46 11.70
C HIS A 57 -3.84 -0.38 12.85
N VAL A 58 -3.02 -1.28 13.40
CA VAL A 58 -3.41 -2.16 14.50
C VAL A 58 -2.98 -1.50 15.82
N ASP A 59 -3.92 -0.95 16.57
CA ASP A 59 -3.65 -0.21 17.81
C ASP A 59 -3.32 -1.14 18.99
N HIS A 60 -3.92 -2.33 19.02
CA HIS A 60 -3.73 -3.30 20.10
C HIS A 60 -3.91 -4.72 19.59
N PHE A 61 -3.09 -5.63 20.09
CA PHE A 61 -3.20 -7.05 19.77
C PHE A 61 -2.75 -7.94 20.94
N ASP A 62 -3.69 -8.67 21.51
CA ASP A 62 -3.43 -9.70 22.55
C ASP A 62 -4.48 -10.80 22.42
N THR A 63 -4.08 -11.95 21.89
CA THR A 63 -4.97 -13.08 21.57
C THR A 63 -4.38 -14.40 22.05
N ASP A 64 -5.19 -15.46 22.10
CA ASP A 64 -4.64 -16.81 22.26
C ASP A 64 -3.81 -17.20 21.03
N PHE A 65 -2.84 -18.10 21.19
CA PHE A 65 -1.96 -18.53 20.10
C PHE A 65 -2.70 -19.38 19.05
N LEU A 66 -3.85 -19.96 19.42
CA LEU A 66 -4.70 -20.75 18.52
C LEU A 66 -5.72 -19.89 17.75
N ASP A 67 -5.94 -18.66 18.18
CA ASP A 67 -6.86 -17.73 17.53
C ASP A 67 -6.11 -16.88 16.51
N MET A 68 -6.76 -16.48 15.42
CA MET A 68 -6.06 -15.87 14.29
C MET A 68 -6.82 -14.68 13.69
N LEU A 69 -6.08 -13.58 13.51
CA LEU A 69 -6.49 -12.42 12.71
C LEU A 69 -5.67 -12.40 11.40
N THR A 70 -6.36 -12.42 10.27
CA THR A 70 -5.76 -12.32 8.94
C THR A 70 -6.15 -10.99 8.30
N ILE A 71 -5.18 -10.24 7.79
CA ILE A 71 -5.36 -8.99 7.06
C ILE A 71 -4.65 -9.13 5.71
N GLY A 72 -5.39 -9.53 4.67
CA GLY A 72 -4.80 -9.89 3.38
C GLY A 72 -3.82 -11.07 3.53
N SER A 73 -2.53 -10.83 3.31
CA SER A 73 -1.47 -11.84 3.47
C SER A 73 -0.85 -11.88 4.87
N VAL A 74 -1.13 -10.90 5.73
CA VAL A 74 -0.56 -10.82 7.08
C VAL A 74 -1.42 -11.63 8.05
N GLN A 75 -0.79 -12.48 8.84
CA GLN A 75 -1.45 -13.29 9.88
C GLN A 75 -0.88 -12.94 11.25
N LEU A 76 -1.76 -12.68 12.21
CA LEU A 76 -1.45 -12.31 13.59
C LEU A 76 -2.17 -13.27 14.55
N HIS A 77 -1.48 -13.69 15.60
CA HIS A 77 -2.00 -14.57 16.66
C HIS A 77 -1.15 -14.41 17.94
N GLY A 78 -1.64 -14.90 19.08
CA GLY A 78 -0.91 -14.82 20.34
C GLY A 78 -0.75 -13.39 20.87
N ASN A 79 0.33 -13.16 21.61
CA ASN A 79 0.73 -11.85 22.13
C ASN A 79 1.94 -11.35 21.33
N VAL A 80 1.66 -10.66 20.23
CA VAL A 80 2.69 -10.00 19.43
C VAL A 80 2.69 -8.53 19.83
N HIS A 81 3.86 -8.01 20.20
CA HIS A 81 4.03 -6.58 20.24
C HIS A 81 3.98 -6.07 18.80
N VAL A 82 2.80 -5.63 18.36
CA VAL A 82 2.64 -4.98 17.07
C VAL A 82 3.18 -3.57 17.26
N PRO A 83 4.36 -3.23 16.71
CA PRO A 83 4.80 -1.84 16.76
C PRO A 83 3.75 -0.98 16.03
N ASP A 84 3.65 0.30 16.39
CA ASP A 84 2.85 1.34 15.70
C ASP A 84 3.17 1.46 14.18
N LEU A 85 4.04 0.61 13.65
CA LEU A 85 4.53 0.56 12.29
C LEU A 85 3.84 -0.49 11.40
N LEU A 86 2.96 -1.35 11.93
CA LEU A 86 2.23 -2.31 11.09
C LEU A 86 1.07 -1.63 10.36
N ASN A 87 1.44 -0.83 9.36
CA ASN A 87 0.55 -0.12 8.46
C ASN A 87 0.32 -0.97 7.22
N ILE A 88 -0.86 -1.57 7.12
CA ILE A 88 -1.18 -2.50 6.04
C ILE A 88 -2.08 -1.79 5.04
N SER A 89 -1.61 -1.66 3.80
CA SER A 89 -2.45 -1.19 2.70
C SER A 89 -3.52 -2.23 2.39
N VAL A 90 -4.79 -1.82 2.43
CA VAL A 90 -5.93 -2.67 2.16
C VAL A 90 -6.84 -2.05 1.11
N PHE A 91 -7.47 -2.92 0.32
CA PHE A 91 -8.40 -2.56 -0.73
C PHE A 91 -9.77 -3.17 -0.44
N PRO A 92 -10.86 -2.73 -1.09
CA PRO A 92 -12.17 -3.35 -0.91
C PRO A 92 -12.23 -4.85 -1.22
N SER A 93 -11.27 -5.36 -2.01
CA SER A 93 -11.09 -6.79 -2.30
C SER A 93 -10.24 -7.54 -1.27
N THR A 94 -9.57 -6.85 -0.35
CA THR A 94 -8.76 -7.46 0.69
C THR A 94 -9.66 -8.06 1.76
N SER A 95 -9.55 -9.37 1.97
CA SER A 95 -10.26 -10.05 3.06
C SER A 95 -9.57 -9.81 4.39
N ILE A 96 -10.37 -9.49 5.39
CA ILE A 96 -9.92 -9.32 6.77
C ILE A 96 -10.74 -10.26 7.63
N ALA A 97 -10.12 -11.23 8.29
CA ALA A 97 -10.83 -12.32 8.95
C ALA A 97 -10.29 -12.58 10.35
N TRP A 98 -11.20 -12.57 11.32
CA TRP A 98 -10.94 -13.03 12.68
C TRP A 98 -11.58 -14.39 12.89
N THR A 99 -10.89 -15.29 13.57
CA THR A 99 -11.45 -16.58 13.99
C THR A 99 -10.91 -16.96 15.36
N SER A 100 -11.82 -17.34 16.26
CA SER A 100 -11.49 -17.94 17.54
C SER A 100 -12.24 -19.25 17.74
N ASN A 101 -11.54 -20.26 18.27
CA ASN A 101 -12.05 -21.63 18.39
C ASN A 101 -12.34 -22.06 19.84
N GLY A 102 -12.00 -21.23 20.83
CA GLY A 102 -12.21 -21.48 22.25
C GLY A 102 -12.66 -20.23 23.01
N PRO A 103 -12.83 -20.33 24.33
CA PRO A 103 -13.13 -19.16 25.16
C PRO A 103 -11.90 -18.27 25.28
N GLY A 104 -11.95 -17.13 24.58
CA GLY A 104 -11.00 -16.04 24.68
C GLY A 104 -10.94 -15.42 26.07
N GLN A 105 -9.80 -15.57 26.72
CA GLN A 105 -9.50 -14.94 28.02
C GLN A 105 -8.54 -13.75 27.88
N ARG A 106 -8.20 -13.37 26.64
CA ARG A 106 -7.32 -12.24 26.33
C ARG A 106 -8.14 -11.03 25.90
N LYS A 107 -7.51 -9.86 25.99
CA LYS A 107 -8.14 -8.56 25.69
C LYS A 107 -8.57 -8.43 24.22
N GLY A 108 -7.95 -9.20 23.32
CA GLY A 108 -8.26 -9.18 21.89
C GLY A 108 -7.52 -8.07 21.16
N TRP A 109 -8.14 -7.54 20.12
CA TRP A 109 -7.51 -6.63 19.18
C TRP A 109 -8.40 -5.46 18.82
N SER A 110 -7.76 -4.35 18.44
CA SER A 110 -8.40 -3.18 17.86
C SER A 110 -7.55 -2.64 16.72
N MET A 111 -8.20 -2.21 15.64
CA MET A 111 -7.54 -1.59 14.51
C MET A 111 -8.43 -0.54 13.87
N CYS A 112 -7.81 0.48 13.28
CA CYS A 112 -8.49 1.58 12.62
C CYS A 112 -7.96 1.78 11.20
N THR A 113 -8.83 2.25 10.30
CA THR A 113 -8.42 2.76 9.00
C THR A 113 -7.98 4.21 9.13
N GLY A 114 -6.85 4.53 8.51
CA GLY A 114 -6.43 5.87 8.16
C GLY A 114 -6.42 6.08 6.63
N PRO A 115 -6.04 7.28 6.17
CA PRO A 115 -5.86 7.58 4.76
C PRO A 115 -4.93 6.57 4.09
N TYR A 116 -5.27 6.14 2.87
CA TYR A 116 -4.41 5.27 2.09
C TYR A 116 -3.05 5.94 1.84
N THR A 117 -2.01 5.35 2.40
CA THR A 117 -0.62 5.70 2.12
C THR A 117 0.01 4.52 1.41
N PRO A 118 0.40 4.64 0.12
CA PRO A 118 1.07 3.56 -0.57
C PRO A 118 2.35 3.19 0.20
N PRO A 119 2.70 1.89 0.30
CA PRO A 119 3.94 1.50 0.93
C PRO A 119 5.11 2.19 0.22
N PRO A 120 6.19 2.54 0.94
CA PRO A 120 7.35 3.13 0.31
C PRO A 120 7.83 2.22 -0.83
N PRO A 121 8.25 2.78 -1.98
CA PRO A 121 8.76 1.96 -3.06
C PRO A 121 9.94 1.15 -2.52
N SER A 122 9.87 -0.17 -2.68
CA SER A 122 10.97 -1.06 -2.31
C SER A 122 12.26 -0.60 -2.99
N ASP A 123 13.40 -0.61 -2.30
CA ASP A 123 14.68 -0.03 -2.78
C ASP A 123 15.11 -0.50 -4.18
N TRP A 124 14.73 -1.71 -4.60
CA TRP A 124 14.99 -2.19 -5.96
C TRP A 124 14.21 -1.43 -7.04
N MET A 125 13.07 -0.82 -6.73
CA MET A 125 12.35 0.09 -7.64
C MET A 125 13.11 1.42 -7.84
N HIS A 126 13.77 1.93 -6.81
CA HIS A 126 14.64 3.12 -6.96
C HIS A 126 15.87 2.79 -7.82
N LEU A 127 16.47 1.61 -7.65
CA LEU A 127 17.62 1.18 -8.43
C LEU A 127 17.27 0.91 -9.91
N VAL A 128 16.14 0.26 -10.22
CA VAL A 128 15.72 0.07 -11.63
C VAL A 128 15.40 1.40 -12.30
N ILE A 129 14.73 2.34 -11.62
CA ILE A 129 14.49 3.68 -12.17
C ILE A 129 15.83 4.40 -12.43
N ALA A 130 16.77 4.35 -11.48
CA ALA A 130 18.09 4.94 -11.64
C ALA A 130 18.87 4.32 -12.81
N VAL A 131 18.83 2.99 -12.97
CA VAL A 131 19.47 2.28 -14.10
C VAL A 131 18.82 2.65 -15.43
N VAL A 132 17.50 2.71 -15.51
CA VAL A 132 16.79 3.08 -16.75
C VAL A 132 17.09 4.53 -17.15
N VAL A 133 17.10 5.46 -16.19
CA VAL A 133 17.46 6.87 -16.43
C VAL A 133 18.94 6.99 -16.81
N PHE A 134 19.83 6.26 -16.14
CA PHE A 134 21.26 6.29 -16.43
C PHE A 134 21.57 5.70 -17.81
N VAL A 135 21.00 4.55 -18.16
CA VAL A 135 21.15 3.94 -19.48
C VAL A 135 20.51 4.81 -20.56
N GLY A 136 19.33 5.37 -20.30
CA GLY A 136 18.64 6.28 -21.22
C GLY A 136 19.46 7.55 -21.51
N THR A 137 20.00 8.18 -20.47
CA THR A 137 20.87 9.37 -20.63
C THR A 137 22.19 9.02 -21.32
N LEU A 138 22.79 7.86 -21.04
CA LEU A 138 24.00 7.40 -21.74
C LEU A 138 23.76 7.18 -23.23
N VAL A 139 22.65 6.53 -23.60
CA VAL A 139 22.27 6.30 -25.01
C VAL A 139 22.02 7.62 -25.73
N ILE A 140 21.33 8.57 -25.08
CA ILE A 140 21.11 9.91 -25.64
C ILE A 140 22.45 10.66 -25.81
N CYS A 141 23.32 10.65 -24.81
CA CYS A 141 24.66 11.26 -24.89
C CYS A 141 25.51 10.64 -26.01
N LEU A 142 25.50 9.31 -26.13
CA LEU A 142 26.21 8.60 -27.21
C LEU A 142 25.64 8.95 -28.59
N ALA A 143 24.32 9.06 -28.74
CA ALA A 143 23.69 9.48 -29.99
C ALA A 143 24.06 10.93 -30.36
N ILE A 144 24.11 11.84 -29.39
CA ILE A 144 24.53 13.24 -29.60
C ILE A 144 26.01 13.32 -29.99
N LEU A 145 26.89 12.59 -29.29
CA LEU A 145 28.33 12.52 -29.60
C LEU A 145 28.59 11.87 -30.96
N CYS A 146 27.82 10.85 -31.33
CA CYS A 146 27.92 10.20 -32.62
C CYS A 146 27.43 11.14 -33.75
N GLY A 147 26.32 11.85 -33.52
CA GLY A 147 25.78 12.83 -34.47
C GLY A 147 26.70 14.03 -34.71
N SER A 148 27.38 14.53 -33.67
CA SER A 148 28.35 15.63 -33.81
C SER A 148 29.64 15.19 -34.52
N LEU A 149 30.10 13.94 -34.33
CA LEU A 149 31.23 13.39 -35.08
C LEU A 149 30.88 13.18 -36.57
N MET A 150 29.67 12.71 -36.88
CA MET A 150 29.22 12.49 -38.27
C MET A 150 29.09 13.80 -39.06
N CYS A 151 28.77 14.93 -38.41
CA CYS A 151 28.75 16.24 -39.07
C CYS A 151 30.15 16.78 -39.43
N CYS A 152 31.23 16.27 -38.83
CA CYS A 152 32.60 16.71 -39.14
C CYS A 152 33.23 16.01 -40.36
N GLN A 153 32.58 15.00 -40.96
CA GLN A 153 33.15 14.26 -42.10
C GLN A 153 32.55 14.66 -43.46
N GLN A 154 31.49 15.49 -43.49
CA GLN A 154 30.85 15.92 -44.73
C GLN A 154 31.28 17.34 -45.13
N GLY A 155 32.55 17.51 -45.46
CA GLY A 155 33.05 18.78 -45.97
C GLY A 155 34.51 18.69 -46.38
N ASP A 156 34.78 18.10 -47.55
CA ASP A 156 35.81 18.56 -48.49
C ASP A 156 36.01 17.59 -49.64
N GLU A 157 35.06 17.49 -50.59
CA GLU A 157 35.38 17.09 -51.96
C GLU A 157 34.43 17.83 -52.92
N ASN A 158 34.91 18.94 -53.52
CA ASN A 158 34.61 19.43 -54.88
C ASN A 158 34.85 20.95 -55.01
N VAL A 159 36.11 21.37 -55.09
CA VAL A 159 36.48 22.62 -55.76
C VAL A 159 36.83 22.27 -57.21
N GLY A 160 35.81 22.22 -58.06
CA GLY A 160 35.99 22.24 -59.51
C GLY A 160 36.19 23.69 -59.95
N TYR A 161 37.40 24.06 -60.36
CA TYR A 161 37.63 25.30 -61.09
C TYR A 161 37.49 25.01 -62.59
N VAL A 162 36.56 25.73 -63.22
CA VAL A 162 36.28 25.72 -64.65
C VAL A 162 37.34 26.58 -65.36
N GLU A 163 38.00 25.99 -66.34
CA GLU A 163 38.90 26.64 -67.30
C GLU A 163 38.09 27.65 -68.14
N MET A 164 38.52 28.92 -68.17
CA MET A 164 37.98 29.92 -69.09
C MET A 164 39.07 30.35 -70.07
N ASP A 165 39.03 29.76 -71.26
CA ASP A 165 39.68 30.24 -72.48
C ASP A 165 38.95 31.46 -73.06
N ALA A 166 39.70 32.49 -73.47
CA ALA A 166 39.40 33.42 -74.58
C ALA A 166 40.65 34.32 -74.78
N VAL A 167 41.52 34.04 -75.75
CA VAL A 167 41.52 34.45 -77.18
C VAL A 167 41.71 35.96 -77.42
N SER A 168 42.90 36.24 -77.99
CA SER A 168 43.42 37.38 -78.80
C SER A 168 43.13 38.83 -78.40
#